data_AF-A0A2Z6Q4I5-F1
#
_entry.id   AF-A0A2Z6Q4I5-F1
#
_cell.length_a   1.000
_cell.length_b   1.000
_cell.length_c   1.000
_cell.angle_alpha   90.00
_cell.angle_beta   90.00
_cell.angle_gamma   90.00
#
_symmetry.space_group_name_H-M   'P 1'
#
loop_
_entity.id
_entity.type
_entity.pdbx_description
1 polymer ?
#
loop_
_entity_poly.entity_id
_entity_poly.type
_entity_poly.pdbx_seq_one_letter_code
_entity_poly.pdbx_strand_id
1 'polypeptide(L)'
;MVILHYRSTYLRRILSTNKKKNDGILVHIKLPNILPEIFQIILKYIYGGEISLNEYDASEIIKILVTGSELGLQELITYIQSFLIETKANWMEQNFNLIYQTSFENDSFLELQKYCTNLITKEPVKILKSQNFSLISEKLLVSLIQSENLQMNVIQVWEHVLKWGLAQNPELPSNPTNFSKEDFKTLKNNIHQSEKFHEICDNHSHTVTIIKVKNSNEILGGYNPTEWKSYGGFESTKDSFIFSFKNNDSIENYVLSRVKYEEFAIYDSHNFGPAFGDCDLALTFKDRVFCYNSKYEMHIRKTVEEILVEEYEMFQITT
;
A
#
# COMPACT_ATOMS: atom_id res chain seq x y z
N MET A 1 -25.47 39.79 -4.33
CA MET A 1 -25.99 38.43 -4.60
C MET A 1 -25.87 37.98 -6.06
N VAL A 2 -26.02 38.85 -7.07
CA VAL A 2 -26.05 38.45 -8.50
C VAL A 2 -24.75 37.78 -8.97
N ILE A 3 -23.58 38.35 -8.64
CA ILE A 3 -22.28 37.81 -9.07
C ILE A 3 -22.00 36.42 -8.47
N LEU A 4 -22.18 36.28 -7.15
CA LEU A 4 -22.04 34.98 -6.45
C LEU A 4 -22.98 33.91 -7.01
N HIS A 5 -24.21 34.31 -7.35
CA HIS A 5 -25.20 33.44 -7.97
C HIS A 5 -24.82 33.02 -9.40
N TYR A 6 -24.11 33.87 -10.15
CA TYR A 6 -23.71 33.54 -11.52
C TYR A 6 -22.44 32.68 -11.56
N ARG A 7 -21.43 33.03 -10.76
CA ARG A 7 -20.08 32.44 -10.84
C ARG A 7 -19.93 31.14 -10.04
N SER A 8 -20.72 30.92 -8.99
CA SER A 8 -20.67 29.68 -8.19
C SER A 8 -21.99 28.93 -8.27
N THR A 9 -21.95 27.69 -8.76
CA THR A 9 -23.13 26.83 -8.84
C THR A 9 -23.66 26.42 -7.46
N TYR A 10 -22.76 26.27 -6.48
CA TYR A 10 -23.10 25.98 -5.09
C TYR A 10 -23.80 27.16 -4.42
N LEU A 11 -23.20 28.37 -4.46
CA LEU A 11 -23.80 29.57 -3.89
C LEU A 11 -25.11 29.92 -4.60
N ARG A 12 -25.23 29.67 -5.91
CA ARG A 12 -26.49 29.78 -6.63
C ARG A 12 -27.60 28.95 -5.99
N ARG A 13 -27.33 27.69 -5.64
CA ARG A 13 -28.31 26.79 -5.00
C ARG A 13 -28.72 27.30 -3.62
N ILE A 14 -27.75 27.64 -2.77
CA ILE A 14 -28.00 28.15 -1.41
C ILE A 14 -28.75 29.48 -1.40
N LEU A 15 -28.38 30.39 -2.30
CA LEU A 15 -29.02 31.70 -2.38
C LEU A 15 -30.43 31.63 -2.99
N SER A 16 -30.70 30.61 -3.81
CA SER A 16 -32.03 30.39 -4.40
C SER A 16 -33.03 29.79 -3.42
N THR A 17 -32.59 28.99 -2.45
CA THR A 17 -33.45 28.42 -1.41
C THR A 17 -33.78 29.43 -0.31
N ASN A 18 -32.92 30.45 -0.11
CA ASN A 18 -33.13 31.53 0.86
C ASN A 18 -33.99 32.71 0.35
N LYS A 19 -34.78 32.53 -0.72
CA LYS A 19 -35.55 33.56 -1.43
C LYS A 19 -36.61 34.34 -0.63
N LYS A 20 -36.77 34.14 0.69
CA LYS A 20 -37.92 34.67 1.44
C LYS A 20 -37.71 35.98 2.22
N LYS A 21 -36.56 36.63 2.19
CA LYS A 21 -36.36 37.87 2.98
C LYS A 21 -35.47 38.88 2.25
N ASN A 22 -36.09 39.70 1.41
CA ASN A 22 -35.48 40.89 0.79
C ASN A 22 -35.84 42.14 1.63
N ASP A 23 -35.78 42.00 2.96
CA ASP A 23 -36.18 42.97 3.99
C ASP A 23 -34.97 43.73 4.57
N GLY A 24 -33.78 43.57 3.97
CA GLY A 24 -32.54 44.19 4.46
C GLY A 24 -31.89 43.43 5.63
N ILE A 25 -32.42 42.26 6.00
CA ILE A 25 -31.85 41.43 7.08
C ILE A 25 -30.58 40.72 6.57
N LEU A 26 -29.52 40.76 7.37
CA LEU A 26 -28.27 40.03 7.13
C LEU A 26 -28.55 38.52 7.02
N VAL A 27 -28.28 37.94 5.84
CA VAL A 27 -28.42 36.50 5.61
C VAL A 27 -27.15 35.78 6.06
N HIS A 28 -27.27 34.93 7.09
CA HIS A 28 -26.15 34.10 7.54
C HIS A 28 -26.07 32.82 6.70
N ILE A 29 -24.99 32.68 5.93
CA ILE A 29 -24.64 31.46 5.21
C ILE A 29 -23.58 30.73 6.04
N LYS A 30 -23.84 29.48 6.40
CA LYS A 30 -22.86 28.63 7.08
C LYS A 30 -22.09 27.80 6.05
N LEU A 31 -20.77 27.95 6.06
CA LEU A 31 -19.83 27.17 5.26
C LEU A 31 -18.86 26.47 6.22
N PRO A 32 -19.27 25.36 6.86
CA PRO A 32 -18.56 24.80 8.01
C PRO A 32 -17.16 24.25 7.69
N ASN A 33 -16.91 23.88 6.43
CA ASN A 33 -15.64 23.27 5.99
C ASN A 33 -14.69 24.28 5.34
N ILE A 34 -15.07 25.56 5.25
CA ILE A 34 -14.29 26.59 4.55
C ILE A 34 -13.74 27.58 5.56
N LEU A 35 -12.42 27.71 5.59
CA LEU A 35 -11.73 28.71 6.39
C LEU A 35 -12.03 30.13 5.89
N PRO A 36 -12.31 31.11 6.76
CA PRO A 36 -12.64 32.49 6.36
C PRO A 36 -11.59 33.14 5.45
N GLU A 37 -10.31 32.87 5.70
CA GLU A 37 -9.18 33.45 4.96
C GLU A 37 -9.14 32.91 3.52
N ILE A 38 -9.35 31.60 3.36
CA ILE A 38 -9.44 30.95 2.04
C ILE A 38 -10.69 31.42 1.29
N PHE A 39 -11.82 31.54 2.00
CA PHE A 39 -13.04 32.08 1.40
C PHE A 39 -12.83 33.51 0.89
N GLN A 40 -12.07 34.35 1.60
CA GLN A 40 -11.78 35.70 1.17
C GLN A 40 -10.97 35.73 -0.14
N ILE A 41 -10.02 34.82 -0.31
CA ILE A 41 -9.24 34.66 -1.55
C ILE A 41 -10.18 34.26 -2.70
N ILE A 42 -11.01 33.24 -2.49
CA ILE A 42 -11.99 32.79 -3.50
C ILE A 42 -12.99 33.89 -3.83
N LEU A 43 -13.42 34.66 -2.84
CA LEU A 43 -14.35 35.77 -3.04
C LEU A 43 -13.73 36.85 -3.94
N LYS A 44 -12.45 37.20 -3.73
CA LYS A 44 -11.72 38.12 -4.62
C LYS A 44 -11.69 37.58 -6.05
N TYR A 45 -11.39 36.29 -6.24
CA TYR A 45 -11.43 35.67 -7.56
C TYR A 45 -12.83 35.71 -8.20
N ILE A 46 -13.89 35.41 -7.44
CA ILE A 46 -15.27 35.44 -7.97
C ILE A 46 -15.65 36.83 -8.52
N TYR A 47 -15.20 37.90 -7.85
CA TYR A 47 -15.52 39.27 -8.23
C TYR A 47 -14.52 39.87 -9.23
N GLY A 48 -13.24 39.50 -9.14
CA GLY A 48 -12.16 40.06 -9.95
C GLY A 48 -11.83 39.25 -11.21
N GLY A 49 -12.18 37.96 -11.24
CA GLY A 49 -11.89 37.06 -12.36
C GLY A 49 -10.46 36.50 -12.40
N GLU A 50 -9.55 37.01 -11.56
CA GLU A 50 -8.14 36.65 -11.56
C GLU A 50 -7.64 36.25 -10.16
N ILE A 51 -6.60 35.43 -10.10
CA ILE A 51 -5.95 34.99 -8.86
C ILE A 51 -4.43 34.85 -9.08
N SER A 52 -3.62 35.42 -8.19
CA SER A 52 -2.16 35.31 -8.20
C SER A 52 -1.72 34.16 -7.29
N LEU A 53 -1.47 32.97 -7.85
CA LEU A 53 -1.11 31.79 -7.04
C LEU A 53 0.33 31.80 -6.53
N ASN A 54 1.20 32.65 -7.11
CA ASN A 54 2.61 32.75 -6.74
C ASN A 54 2.84 33.27 -5.30
N GLU A 55 1.83 33.93 -4.72
CA GLU A 55 1.88 34.52 -3.38
C GLU A 55 1.60 33.50 -2.27
N TYR A 56 1.14 32.30 -2.61
CA TYR A 56 0.72 31.29 -1.65
C TYR A 56 1.67 30.07 -1.66
N ASP A 57 1.79 29.42 -0.50
CA ASP A 57 2.47 28.14 -0.45
C ASP A 57 1.63 27.02 -1.09
N ALA A 58 2.27 25.89 -1.42
CA ALA A 58 1.57 24.80 -2.09
C ALA A 58 0.43 24.19 -1.24
N SER A 59 0.56 24.19 0.09
CA SER A 59 -0.49 23.69 0.99
C SER A 59 -1.72 24.60 0.98
N GLU A 60 -1.53 25.91 0.93
CA GLU A 60 -2.58 26.90 0.78
C GLU A 60 -3.26 26.80 -0.58
N ILE A 61 -2.48 26.63 -1.66
CA ILE A 61 -3.01 26.44 -3.01
C ILE A 61 -3.92 25.20 -3.07
N ILE A 62 -3.55 24.11 -2.39
CA ILE A 62 -4.39 22.91 -2.29
C ILE A 62 -5.70 23.21 -1.53
N LYS A 63 -5.67 24.00 -0.45
CA LYS A 63 -6.89 24.43 0.26
C LYS A 63 -7.79 25.29 -0.63
N ILE A 64 -7.20 26.19 -1.43
CA ILE A 64 -7.91 27.00 -2.42
C ILE A 64 -8.56 26.08 -3.48
N LEU A 65 -7.85 25.07 -3.98
CA LEU A 65 -8.36 24.09 -4.93
C LEU A 65 -9.58 23.33 -4.38
N VAL A 66 -9.46 22.78 -3.16
CA VAL A 66 -10.55 22.05 -2.48
C VAL A 66 -11.76 22.96 -2.30
N THR A 67 -11.56 24.18 -1.80
CA THR A 67 -12.63 25.18 -1.63
C THR A 67 -13.28 25.56 -2.97
N GLY A 68 -12.47 25.70 -4.03
CA GLY A 68 -12.96 25.96 -5.38
C GLY A 68 -13.88 24.85 -5.89
N SER A 69 -13.56 23.59 -5.57
CA SER A 69 -14.41 22.43 -5.87
C SER A 69 -15.72 22.44 -5.08
N GLU A 70 -15.67 22.68 -3.77
CA GLU A 70 -16.88 22.80 -2.93
C GLU A 70 -17.83 23.89 -3.44
N LEU A 71 -17.27 25.00 -3.94
CA LEU A 71 -18.03 26.12 -4.49
C LEU A 71 -18.40 25.95 -5.97
N GLY A 72 -17.96 24.85 -6.61
CA GLY A 72 -18.28 24.51 -8.00
C GLY A 72 -17.67 25.49 -9.02
N LEU A 73 -16.43 25.93 -8.80
CA LEU A 73 -15.68 26.89 -9.62
C LEU A 73 -14.76 26.17 -10.63
N GLN A 74 -15.34 25.53 -11.64
CA GLN A 74 -14.60 24.63 -12.56
C GLN A 74 -13.42 25.30 -13.29
N GLU A 75 -13.57 26.55 -13.75
CA GLU A 75 -12.49 27.31 -14.39
C GLU A 75 -11.27 27.46 -13.47
N LEU A 76 -11.51 27.78 -12.20
CA LEU A 76 -10.46 27.92 -11.18
C LEU A 76 -9.79 26.58 -10.87
N ILE A 77 -10.59 25.52 -10.75
CA ILE A 77 -10.10 24.15 -10.47
C ILE A 77 -9.13 23.71 -11.57
N THR A 78 -9.50 23.89 -12.84
CA THR A 78 -8.62 23.54 -13.97
C THR A 78 -7.32 24.34 -13.91
N TYR A 79 -7.40 25.66 -13.71
CA TYR A 79 -6.23 26.53 -13.64
C TYR A 79 -5.27 26.14 -12.50
N ILE A 80 -5.79 25.91 -11.29
CA ILE A 80 -4.95 25.56 -10.13
C ILE A 80 -4.26 24.20 -10.33
N GLN A 81 -4.94 23.20 -10.89
CA GLN A 81 -4.31 21.90 -11.15
C GLN A 81 -3.13 22.02 -12.11
N SER A 82 -3.30 22.74 -13.23
CA SER A 82 -2.21 22.99 -14.17
C SER A 82 -1.06 23.74 -13.50
N PHE A 83 -1.36 24.79 -12.74
CA PHE A 83 -0.35 25.57 -12.02
C PHE A 83 0.46 24.72 -11.04
N LEU A 84 -0.19 23.86 -10.25
CA LEU A 84 0.47 22.96 -9.30
C LEU A 84 1.42 21.99 -10.02
N ILE A 85 0.98 21.38 -11.12
CA ILE A 85 1.78 20.44 -11.90
C ILE A 85 2.98 21.13 -12.53
N GLU A 86 2.80 22.32 -13.10
CA GLU A 86 3.86 23.04 -13.81
C GLU A 86 4.89 23.67 -12.87
N THR A 87 4.47 24.16 -11.71
CA THR A 87 5.31 25.02 -10.86
C THR A 87 5.66 24.41 -9.50
N LYS A 88 4.88 23.42 -9.01
CA LYS A 88 5.03 22.83 -7.67
C LYS A 88 5.27 21.31 -7.69
N ALA A 89 5.59 20.71 -8.84
CA ALA A 89 5.83 19.27 -8.98
C ALA A 89 6.76 18.68 -7.90
N ASN A 90 7.92 19.28 -7.66
CA ASN A 90 8.86 18.78 -6.64
C ASN A 90 8.25 18.73 -5.24
N TRP A 91 7.46 19.75 -4.88
CA TRP A 91 6.78 19.79 -3.58
C TRP A 91 5.68 18.72 -3.52
N MET A 92 4.94 18.53 -4.62
CA MET A 92 3.93 17.48 -4.72
C MET A 92 4.52 16.08 -4.61
N GLU A 93 5.68 15.82 -5.22
CA GLU A 93 6.39 14.53 -5.06
C GLU A 93 6.78 14.26 -3.60
N GLN A 94 7.25 15.28 -2.87
CA GLN A 94 7.59 15.16 -1.44
C GLN A 94 6.35 14.97 -0.55
N ASN A 95 5.21 15.49 -0.99
CA ASN A 95 3.92 15.42 -0.28
C ASN A 95 2.92 14.53 -1.02
N PHE A 96 3.42 13.47 -1.66
CA PHE A 96 2.64 12.64 -2.57
C PHE A 96 1.34 12.13 -1.94
N ASN A 97 1.39 11.65 -0.69
CA ASN A 97 0.20 11.12 -0.01
C ASN A 97 -0.93 12.16 0.11
N LEU A 98 -0.59 13.41 0.46
CA LEU A 98 -1.56 14.50 0.56
C LEU A 98 -2.22 14.77 -0.79
N ILE A 99 -1.42 14.83 -1.87
CA ILE A 99 -1.93 15.08 -3.22
C ILE A 99 -2.77 13.90 -3.70
N TYR A 100 -2.31 12.67 -3.47
CA TYR A 100 -3.03 11.46 -3.82
C TYR A 100 -4.41 11.44 -3.15
N GLN A 101 -4.47 11.54 -1.82
CA GLN A 101 -5.73 11.58 -1.07
C GLN A 101 -6.64 12.70 -1.57
N THR A 102 -6.14 13.93 -1.63
CA THR A 102 -6.93 15.09 -2.10
C THR A 102 -7.50 14.87 -3.50
N SER A 103 -6.70 14.32 -4.42
CA SER A 103 -7.09 14.12 -5.81
C SER A 103 -8.12 13.00 -5.99
N PHE A 104 -8.01 11.90 -5.24
CA PHE A 104 -8.91 10.75 -5.38
C PHE A 104 -10.17 10.84 -4.49
N GLU A 105 -10.20 11.75 -3.51
CA GLU A 105 -11.43 12.09 -2.77
C GLU A 105 -12.39 12.98 -3.58
N ASN A 106 -11.93 13.59 -4.67
CA ASN A 106 -12.72 14.50 -5.48
C ASN A 106 -12.59 14.23 -6.99
N ASP A 107 -13.67 13.76 -7.60
CA ASP A 107 -13.73 13.41 -9.02
C ASP A 107 -13.46 14.58 -9.98
N SER A 108 -13.48 15.83 -9.49
CA SER A 108 -13.17 17.01 -10.32
C SER A 108 -11.66 17.22 -10.54
N PHE A 109 -10.79 16.50 -9.81
CA PHE A 109 -9.34 16.70 -9.84
C PHE A 109 -8.61 15.75 -10.81
N LEU A 110 -9.14 15.63 -12.04
CA LEU A 110 -8.68 14.68 -13.05
C LEU A 110 -7.19 14.84 -13.44
N GLU A 111 -6.69 16.07 -13.52
CA GLU A 111 -5.28 16.31 -13.90
C GLU A 111 -4.33 15.87 -12.78
N LEU A 112 -4.70 16.12 -11.52
CA LEU A 112 -3.92 15.63 -10.37
C LEU A 112 -4.01 14.11 -10.22
N GLN A 113 -5.18 13.51 -10.45
CA GLN A 113 -5.33 12.05 -10.48
C GLN A 113 -4.43 11.42 -11.55
N LYS A 114 -4.41 12.01 -12.76
CA LYS A 114 -3.54 11.58 -13.86
C LYS A 114 -2.07 11.75 -13.52
N TYR A 115 -1.69 12.87 -12.91
CA TYR A 115 -0.34 13.10 -12.42
C TYR A 115 0.09 12.02 -11.41
N CYS A 116 -0.74 11.76 -10.39
CA CYS A 116 -0.46 10.75 -9.37
C CYS A 116 -0.36 9.34 -9.98
N THR A 117 -1.28 8.98 -10.87
CA THR A 117 -1.28 7.68 -11.56
C THR A 117 -0.02 7.51 -12.40
N ASN A 118 0.44 8.57 -13.08
CA ASN A 118 1.71 8.54 -13.83
C ASN A 118 2.91 8.32 -12.91
N LEU A 119 2.96 8.96 -11.73
CA LEU A 119 4.04 8.74 -10.78
C LEU A 119 4.06 7.30 -10.24
N ILE A 120 2.90 6.75 -9.85
CA ILE A 120 2.77 5.36 -9.36
C ILE A 120 3.24 4.37 -10.43
N THR A 121 2.79 4.57 -11.67
CA THR A 121 3.06 3.62 -12.75
C THR A 121 4.46 3.75 -13.32
N LYS A 122 5.02 4.96 -13.46
CA LYS A 122 6.31 5.18 -14.15
C LYS A 122 7.49 5.37 -13.20
N GLU A 123 7.27 5.92 -12.02
CA GLU A 123 8.33 6.29 -11.09
C GLU A 123 8.02 5.85 -9.63
N PRO A 124 7.58 4.59 -9.38
CA PRO A 124 7.18 4.14 -8.04
C PRO A 124 8.30 4.26 -6.99
N VAL A 125 9.56 4.18 -7.43
CA VAL A 125 10.75 4.34 -6.59
C VAL A 125 10.80 5.72 -5.92
N LYS A 126 10.36 6.80 -6.59
CA LYS A 126 10.32 8.14 -6.00
C LYS A 126 9.37 8.20 -4.81
N ILE A 127 8.22 7.53 -4.92
CA ILE A 127 7.19 7.51 -3.89
C ILE A 127 7.67 6.67 -2.70
N LEU A 128 8.24 5.48 -2.94
CA LEU A 128 8.81 4.63 -1.90
C LEU A 128 9.88 5.37 -1.07
N LYS A 129 10.76 6.14 -1.73
CA LYS A 129 11.82 6.91 -1.07
C LYS A 129 11.34 8.24 -0.46
N SER A 130 10.06 8.58 -0.58
CA SER A 130 9.53 9.85 -0.05
C SER A 130 9.50 9.85 1.48
N GLN A 131 9.60 11.04 2.08
CA GLN A 131 9.57 11.19 3.55
C GLN A 131 8.24 10.73 4.15
N ASN A 132 7.15 10.94 3.42
CA ASN A 132 5.79 10.66 3.85
C ASN A 132 5.27 9.29 3.38
N PHE A 133 6.15 8.41 2.88
CA PHE A 133 5.78 7.08 2.42
C PHE A 133 5.06 6.25 3.49
N SER A 134 5.43 6.40 4.76
CA SER A 134 4.77 5.70 5.88
C SER A 134 3.30 6.05 6.06
N LEU A 135 2.83 7.18 5.49
CA LEU A 135 1.44 7.65 5.64
C LEU A 135 0.50 7.14 4.53
N ILE A 136 1.01 6.41 3.54
CA ILE A 136 0.19 5.91 2.45
C ILE A 136 -0.74 4.79 2.90
N SER A 137 -1.89 4.65 2.22
CA SER A 137 -2.78 3.52 2.43
C SER A 137 -2.16 2.20 1.95
N GLU A 138 -2.61 1.08 2.50
CA GLU A 138 -2.20 -0.26 2.08
C GLU A 138 -2.47 -0.49 0.58
N LYS A 139 -3.65 -0.09 0.10
CA LYS A 139 -4.00 -0.18 -1.32
C LYS A 139 -2.98 0.52 -2.22
N LEU A 140 -2.52 1.70 -1.82
CA LEU A 140 -1.49 2.44 -2.55
C LEU A 140 -0.13 1.73 -2.45
N LEU A 141 0.24 1.20 -1.28
CA LEU A 141 1.46 0.39 -1.09
C LEU A 141 1.49 -0.80 -2.05
N VAL A 142 0.42 -1.61 -2.09
CA VAL A 142 0.30 -2.77 -2.97
C VAL A 142 0.48 -2.35 -4.43
N SER A 143 -0.15 -1.25 -4.86
CA SER A 143 -0.02 -0.76 -6.23
C SER A 143 1.41 -0.32 -6.60
N LEU A 144 2.17 0.22 -5.65
CA LEU A 144 3.56 0.61 -5.86
C LEU A 144 4.48 -0.61 -6.01
N ILE A 145 4.25 -1.63 -5.19
CA ILE A 145 5.05 -2.88 -5.19
C ILE A 145 4.78 -3.71 -6.44
N GLN A 146 3.53 -3.76 -6.90
CA GLN A 146 3.12 -4.49 -8.10
C GLN A 146 3.51 -3.81 -9.41
N SER A 147 4.03 -2.58 -9.37
CA SER A 147 4.37 -1.82 -10.57
C SER A 147 5.51 -2.48 -11.35
N GLU A 148 5.28 -2.75 -12.65
CA GLU A 148 6.29 -3.33 -13.55
C GLU A 148 7.53 -2.42 -13.71
N ASN A 149 7.37 -1.12 -13.46
CA ASN A 149 8.47 -0.14 -13.52
C ASN A 149 9.20 0.04 -12.19
N LEU A 150 8.94 -0.82 -11.20
CA LEU A 150 9.66 -0.81 -9.93
C LEU A 150 11.11 -1.31 -10.09
N GLN A 151 11.99 -0.40 -10.49
CA GLN A 151 13.43 -0.63 -10.59
C GLN A 151 14.10 -0.51 -9.21
N MET A 152 13.70 -1.39 -8.28
CA MET A 152 14.22 -1.45 -6.91
C MET A 152 14.55 -2.89 -6.53
N ASN A 153 15.64 -3.09 -5.78
CA ASN A 153 15.99 -4.43 -5.29
C ASN A 153 14.92 -4.93 -4.29
N VAL A 154 14.58 -6.22 -4.35
CA VAL A 154 13.60 -6.87 -3.48
C VAL A 154 13.86 -6.62 -1.98
N ILE A 155 15.11 -6.59 -1.54
CA ILE A 155 15.43 -6.28 -0.13
C ILE A 155 15.10 -4.84 0.21
N GLN A 156 15.41 -3.89 -0.68
CA GLN A 156 15.03 -2.50 -0.49
C GLN A 156 13.50 -2.38 -0.46
N VAL A 157 12.76 -3.10 -1.31
CA VAL A 157 11.29 -3.12 -1.25
C VAL A 157 10.82 -3.63 0.11
N TRP A 158 11.38 -4.74 0.61
CA TRP A 158 11.06 -5.28 1.94
C TRP A 158 11.38 -4.33 3.08
N GLU A 159 12.51 -3.61 3.04
CA GLU A 159 12.85 -2.58 4.03
C GLU A 159 11.79 -1.48 4.08
N HIS A 160 11.28 -1.06 2.92
CA HIS A 160 10.20 -0.07 2.85
C HIS A 160 8.89 -0.65 3.40
N VAL A 161 8.50 -1.88 3.01
CA VAL A 161 7.29 -2.54 3.54
C VAL A 161 7.35 -2.69 5.06
N LEU A 162 8.48 -3.13 5.59
CA LEU A 162 8.69 -3.26 7.04
C LEU A 162 8.60 -1.91 7.74
N LYS A 163 9.27 -0.87 7.19
CA LYS A 163 9.19 0.49 7.72
C LYS A 163 7.76 1.04 7.73
N TRP A 164 6.99 0.76 6.67
CA TRP A 164 5.58 1.12 6.61
C TRP A 164 4.76 0.36 7.65
N GLY A 165 4.94 -0.96 7.76
CA GLY A 165 4.22 -1.79 8.73
C GLY A 165 4.50 -1.40 10.19
N LEU A 166 5.74 -1.08 10.52
CA LEU A 166 6.11 -0.55 11.84
C LEU A 166 5.48 0.82 12.12
N ALA A 167 5.37 1.69 11.11
CA ALA A 167 4.73 2.99 11.27
C ALA A 167 3.21 2.88 11.54
N GLN A 168 2.55 1.84 11.01
CA GLN A 168 1.14 1.56 11.31
C GLN A 168 0.94 0.97 12.72
N ASN A 169 1.99 0.42 13.33
CA ASN A 169 1.93 -0.29 14.61
C ASN A 169 2.93 0.31 15.61
N PRO A 170 2.68 1.52 16.14
CA PRO A 170 3.63 2.26 16.99
C PRO A 170 3.93 1.59 18.34
N GLU A 171 3.16 0.58 18.74
CA GLU A 171 3.40 -0.23 19.92
C GLU A 171 4.57 -1.21 19.74
N LEU A 172 4.98 -1.49 18.49
CA LEU A 172 6.11 -2.37 18.19
C LEU A 172 7.45 -1.66 18.35
N PRO A 173 8.51 -2.38 18.77
CA PRO A 173 9.87 -1.85 18.78
C PRO A 173 10.28 -1.37 17.38
N SER A 174 10.82 -0.15 17.31
CA SER A 174 11.27 0.46 16.06
C SER A 174 12.49 -0.24 15.43
N ASN A 175 13.13 -1.15 16.17
CA ASN A 175 14.30 -1.89 15.75
C ASN A 175 14.02 -3.40 15.84
N PRO A 176 14.10 -4.14 14.73
CA PRO A 176 13.88 -5.59 14.72
C PRO A 176 14.81 -6.39 15.65
N THR A 177 15.99 -5.84 15.96
CA THR A 177 16.93 -6.49 16.89
C THR A 177 16.54 -6.36 18.36
N ASN A 178 15.54 -5.52 18.69
CA ASN A 178 15.02 -5.31 20.04
C ASN A 178 13.72 -6.07 20.32
N PHE A 179 13.21 -6.88 19.38
CA PHE A 179 12.11 -7.79 19.67
C PHE A 179 12.51 -8.73 20.81
N SER A 180 11.65 -8.88 21.82
CA SER A 180 11.97 -9.70 22.97
C SER A 180 11.81 -11.18 22.64
N LYS A 181 12.58 -12.03 23.32
CA LYS A 181 12.40 -13.49 23.23
C LYS A 181 10.99 -13.92 23.66
N GLU A 182 10.23 -13.13 24.41
CA GLU A 182 8.85 -13.46 24.81
C GLU A 182 7.82 -13.12 23.72
N ASP A 183 8.06 -12.09 22.91
CA ASP A 183 7.25 -11.79 21.70
C ASP A 183 7.31 -12.98 20.73
N PHE A 184 8.52 -13.53 20.54
CA PHE A 184 8.73 -14.77 19.79
C PHE A 184 8.26 -16.03 20.54
N LYS A 185 8.32 -16.09 21.89
CA LYS A 185 7.94 -17.28 22.68
C LYS A 185 6.42 -17.48 22.75
N THR A 186 5.66 -16.40 22.65
CA THR A 186 4.19 -16.43 22.56
C THR A 186 3.74 -17.04 21.23
N LEU A 187 4.52 -16.86 20.15
CA LEU A 187 4.38 -17.61 18.89
C LEU A 187 4.83 -19.08 19.02
N LYS A 188 5.88 -19.34 19.84
CA LYS A 188 6.67 -20.57 19.89
C LYS A 188 6.07 -21.80 20.60
N ASN A 189 5.19 -21.67 21.59
CA ASN A 189 4.80 -22.83 22.41
C ASN A 189 3.42 -23.41 22.05
N ASN A 190 3.39 -24.45 21.21
CA ASN A 190 2.77 -25.75 21.52
C ASN A 190 2.79 -26.67 20.27
N ILE A 191 2.94 -27.96 20.55
CA ILE A 191 3.25 -29.09 19.66
C ILE A 191 2.16 -29.30 18.60
N HIS A 192 2.60 -29.74 17.41
CA HIS A 192 1.91 -29.88 16.11
C HIS A 192 1.91 -28.62 15.23
N GLN A 193 3.04 -28.33 14.57
CA GLN A 193 3.18 -27.16 13.68
C GLN A 193 2.23 -27.15 12.50
N SER A 194 1.85 -28.31 11.93
CA SER A 194 0.79 -28.35 10.92
C SER A 194 -0.59 -28.13 11.51
N GLU A 195 -0.92 -28.75 12.66
CA GLU A 195 -2.23 -28.54 13.31
C GLU A 195 -2.41 -27.09 13.73
N LYS A 196 -1.36 -26.46 14.30
CA LYS A 196 -1.37 -25.04 14.66
C LYS A 196 -1.34 -24.13 13.42
N PHE A 197 -0.60 -24.52 12.37
CA PHE A 197 -0.66 -23.82 11.09
C PHE A 197 -2.08 -23.82 10.55
N HIS A 198 -2.74 -24.97 10.51
CA HIS A 198 -4.10 -25.11 10.04
C HIS A 198 -5.13 -24.45 10.97
N GLU A 199 -4.91 -24.46 12.29
CA GLU A 199 -5.71 -23.67 13.24
C GLU A 199 -5.68 -22.17 12.91
N ILE A 200 -4.51 -21.65 12.51
CA ILE A 200 -4.30 -20.21 12.28
C ILE A 200 -4.59 -19.80 10.84
N CYS A 201 -4.20 -20.61 9.86
CA CYS A 201 -4.13 -20.25 8.44
C CYS A 201 -5.25 -20.85 7.60
N ASP A 202 -5.97 -21.88 8.08
CA ASP A 202 -7.10 -22.39 7.33
C ASP A 202 -8.17 -21.31 7.20
N ASN A 203 -8.82 -21.29 6.05
CA ASN A 203 -9.76 -20.27 5.60
C ASN A 203 -9.16 -18.87 5.40
N HIS A 204 -7.83 -18.75 5.44
CA HIS A 204 -7.11 -17.53 5.13
C HIS A 204 -6.36 -17.70 3.80
N SER A 205 -6.42 -16.67 2.97
CA SER A 205 -5.70 -16.56 1.70
C SER A 205 -4.65 -15.45 1.78
N HIS A 206 -3.83 -15.31 0.72
CA HIS A 206 -2.79 -14.27 0.64
C HIS A 206 -1.78 -14.35 1.80
N THR A 207 -1.24 -15.54 2.01
CA THR A 207 -0.30 -15.80 3.11
C THR A 207 1.15 -15.80 2.63
N VAL A 208 2.07 -15.29 3.45
CA VAL A 208 3.51 -15.34 3.23
C VAL A 208 4.15 -16.18 4.33
N THR A 209 4.95 -17.14 3.91
CA THR A 209 5.75 -18.00 4.78
C THR A 209 7.22 -17.56 4.71
N ILE A 210 7.83 -17.37 5.88
CA ILE A 210 9.28 -17.12 6.03
C ILE A 210 9.85 -18.19 6.95
N ILE A 211 10.95 -18.81 6.55
CA ILE A 211 11.60 -19.91 7.26
C ILE A 211 13.08 -19.58 7.38
N LYS A 212 13.60 -19.56 8.60
CA LYS A 212 15.02 -19.50 8.91
C LYS A 212 15.58 -20.91 9.09
N VAL A 213 16.61 -21.23 8.32
CA VAL A 213 17.29 -22.53 8.37
C VAL A 213 18.21 -22.60 9.59
N LYS A 214 18.20 -23.73 10.29
CA LYS A 214 19.02 -23.94 11.50
C LYS A 214 20.50 -24.00 11.18
N ASN A 215 21.29 -23.30 12.00
CA ASN A 215 22.75 -23.21 11.88
C ASN A 215 23.22 -22.56 10.56
N SER A 216 22.36 -21.78 9.90
CA SER A 216 22.75 -20.94 8.78
C SER A 216 22.00 -19.62 8.79
N ASN A 217 22.49 -18.66 8.01
CA ASN A 217 21.79 -17.40 7.72
C ASN A 217 20.85 -17.54 6.53
N GLU A 218 20.48 -18.77 6.17
CA GLU A 218 19.67 -19.00 4.99
C GLU A 218 18.19 -18.84 5.32
N ILE A 219 17.51 -18.07 4.48
CA ILE A 219 16.08 -17.84 4.57
C ILE A 219 15.41 -18.52 3.38
N LEU A 220 14.31 -19.21 3.63
CA LEU A 220 13.43 -19.80 2.63
C LEU A 220 12.04 -19.20 2.81
N GLY A 221 11.24 -19.17 1.77
CA GLY A 221 9.87 -18.70 1.92
C GLY A 221 9.02 -18.87 0.68
N GLY A 222 7.74 -18.60 0.84
CA GLY A 222 6.76 -18.73 -0.24
C GLY A 222 5.53 -17.88 0.02
N TYR A 223 4.85 -17.51 -1.07
CA TYR A 223 3.61 -16.77 -1.04
C TYR A 223 2.48 -17.61 -1.61
N ASN A 224 1.43 -17.82 -0.83
CA ASN A 224 0.22 -18.49 -1.26
C ASN A 224 -0.95 -17.49 -1.39
N PRO A 225 -1.43 -17.18 -2.61
CA PRO A 225 -2.58 -16.31 -2.82
C PRO A 225 -3.94 -17.00 -2.55
N THR A 226 -4.00 -18.33 -2.48
CA THR A 226 -5.24 -19.08 -2.30
C THR A 226 -5.51 -19.38 -0.83
N GLU A 227 -6.75 -19.73 -0.53
CA GLU A 227 -7.18 -20.18 0.79
C GLU A 227 -6.55 -21.53 1.13
N TRP A 228 -6.06 -21.69 2.37
CA TRP A 228 -5.72 -22.99 2.95
C TRP A 228 -6.98 -23.68 3.47
N LYS A 229 -7.15 -24.97 3.20
CA LYS A 229 -8.37 -25.72 3.48
C LYS A 229 -8.12 -27.06 4.18
N SER A 230 -6.90 -27.59 4.16
CA SER A 230 -6.50 -28.87 4.77
C SER A 230 -7.18 -30.13 4.23
N TYR A 231 -7.98 -30.04 3.17
CA TYR A 231 -8.78 -31.17 2.67
C TYR A 231 -7.95 -32.26 1.96
N GLY A 232 -6.68 -32.00 1.69
CA GLY A 232 -5.79 -32.92 1.00
C GLY A 232 -5.87 -32.74 -0.51
N GLY A 233 -4.76 -32.35 -1.14
CA GLY A 233 -4.65 -32.28 -2.59
C GLY A 233 -3.82 -31.10 -3.05
N PHE A 234 -3.85 -30.86 -4.35
CA PHE A 234 -3.23 -29.68 -4.95
C PHE A 234 -4.27 -28.61 -5.24
N GLU A 235 -3.92 -27.37 -4.95
CA GLU A 235 -4.69 -26.18 -5.29
C GLU A 235 -4.00 -25.42 -6.43
N SER A 236 -4.83 -24.92 -7.35
CA SER A 236 -4.36 -24.30 -8.58
C SER A 236 -4.16 -22.80 -8.41
N THR A 237 -2.97 -22.30 -8.75
CA THR A 237 -2.71 -20.86 -8.88
C THR A 237 -1.44 -20.59 -9.68
N LYS A 238 -1.43 -19.49 -10.44
CA LYS A 238 -0.24 -18.99 -11.13
C LYS A 238 0.53 -17.94 -10.33
N ASP A 239 -0.12 -17.34 -9.34
CA ASP A 239 0.38 -16.15 -8.64
C ASP A 239 1.22 -16.51 -7.40
N SER A 240 1.35 -17.81 -7.09
CA SER A 240 2.26 -18.31 -6.07
C SER A 240 3.71 -18.22 -6.52
N PHE A 241 4.62 -18.05 -5.55
CA PHE A 241 6.06 -18.11 -5.78
C PHE A 241 6.78 -18.56 -4.50
N ILE A 242 7.96 -19.17 -4.67
CA ILE A 242 8.86 -19.54 -3.59
C ILE A 242 10.21 -18.86 -3.79
N PHE A 243 10.95 -18.66 -2.69
CA PHE A 243 12.23 -17.97 -2.72
C PHE A 243 13.22 -18.49 -1.68
N SER A 244 14.49 -18.15 -1.88
CA SER A 244 15.56 -18.34 -0.90
C SER A 244 16.59 -17.22 -0.89
N PHE A 245 17.29 -17.09 0.22
CA PHE A 245 18.44 -16.21 0.43
C PHE A 245 19.54 -17.00 1.15
N LYS A 246 20.76 -17.09 0.59
CA LYS A 246 21.81 -17.98 1.13
C LYS A 246 22.65 -17.40 2.25
N ASN A 247 22.83 -16.08 2.31
CA ASN A 247 23.67 -15.46 3.32
C ASN A 247 23.28 -13.99 3.52
N ASN A 248 23.43 -13.49 4.75
CA ASN A 248 23.10 -12.10 5.11
C ASN A 248 24.13 -11.07 4.61
N ASP A 249 25.29 -11.51 4.11
CA ASP A 249 26.41 -10.63 3.74
C ASP A 249 26.39 -10.17 2.26
N SER A 250 25.61 -10.82 1.38
CA SER A 250 25.43 -10.33 -0.01
C SER A 250 24.08 -10.71 -0.63
N ILE A 251 23.40 -9.69 -1.15
CA ILE A 251 22.02 -9.70 -1.68
C ILE A 251 21.92 -10.35 -3.07
N GLU A 252 23.05 -10.61 -3.72
CA GLU A 252 23.11 -11.18 -5.07
C GLU A 252 22.81 -12.68 -5.11
N ASN A 253 22.69 -13.34 -3.95
CA ASN A 253 22.51 -14.78 -3.82
C ASN A 253 21.08 -15.17 -3.43
N TYR A 254 20.07 -14.56 -4.06
CA TYR A 254 18.68 -14.97 -3.95
C TYR A 254 18.25 -15.87 -5.10
N VAL A 255 17.26 -16.74 -4.85
CA VAL A 255 16.54 -17.46 -5.90
C VAL A 255 15.08 -17.14 -5.75
N LEU A 256 14.43 -16.70 -6.82
CA LEU A 256 12.99 -16.58 -6.92
C LEU A 256 12.51 -17.61 -7.94
N SER A 257 11.51 -18.38 -7.57
CA SER A 257 10.98 -19.46 -8.38
C SER A 257 9.46 -19.33 -8.46
N ARG A 258 8.93 -19.23 -9.68
CA ARG A 258 7.50 -19.11 -9.92
C ARG A 258 6.90 -20.47 -10.24
N VAL A 259 5.58 -20.56 -10.17
CA VAL A 259 4.85 -21.79 -10.52
C VAL A 259 5.09 -22.16 -11.99
N LYS A 260 5.44 -23.41 -12.23
CA LYS A 260 5.61 -24.00 -13.57
C LYS A 260 4.35 -24.74 -14.03
N TYR A 261 3.67 -25.41 -13.11
CA TYR A 261 2.42 -26.13 -13.36
C TYR A 261 1.36 -25.65 -12.37
N GLU A 262 0.44 -24.81 -12.87
CA GLU A 262 -0.54 -24.09 -12.05
C GLU A 262 -1.37 -25.03 -11.18
N GLU A 263 -1.78 -26.17 -11.73
CA GLU A 263 -2.61 -27.18 -11.06
C GLU A 263 -1.93 -27.88 -9.87
N PHE A 264 -0.62 -27.67 -9.68
CA PHE A 264 0.17 -28.24 -8.61
C PHE A 264 0.84 -27.18 -7.73
N ALA A 265 0.37 -25.93 -7.77
CA ALA A 265 1.06 -24.80 -7.15
C ALA A 265 1.14 -24.90 -5.63
N ILE A 266 0.07 -25.30 -4.96
CA ILE A 266 -0.02 -25.40 -3.50
C ILE A 266 -0.42 -26.83 -3.15
N TYR A 267 0.27 -27.43 -2.19
CA TYR A 267 -0.12 -28.74 -1.67
C TYR A 267 -0.76 -28.54 -0.30
N ASP A 268 -2.07 -28.72 -0.24
CA ASP A 268 -2.87 -28.38 0.93
C ASP A 268 -3.33 -29.66 1.62
N SER A 269 -2.55 -30.08 2.62
CA SER A 269 -2.74 -31.35 3.31
C SER A 269 -2.50 -31.15 4.80
N HIS A 270 -3.41 -31.68 5.63
CA HIS A 270 -3.28 -31.69 7.10
C HIS A 270 -1.95 -32.27 7.63
N ASN A 271 -1.22 -33.00 6.76
CA ASN A 271 0.07 -33.59 7.06
C ASN A 271 1.28 -32.66 6.87
N PHE A 272 1.05 -31.42 6.46
CA PHE A 272 2.10 -30.45 6.19
C PHE A 272 1.71 -29.10 6.83
N GLY A 273 2.70 -28.27 7.11
CA GLY A 273 2.45 -26.85 7.31
C GLY A 273 2.26 -26.17 5.95
N PRO A 274 2.86 -25.00 5.72
CA PRO A 274 2.94 -24.43 4.39
C PRO A 274 3.67 -25.39 3.43
N ALA A 275 2.99 -25.78 2.35
CA ALA A 275 3.57 -26.59 1.29
C ALA A 275 3.23 -26.04 -0.11
N PHE A 276 4.29 -25.79 -0.86
CA PHE A 276 4.30 -25.24 -2.19
C PHE A 276 4.82 -26.31 -3.14
N GLY A 277 4.06 -26.57 -4.20
CA GLY A 277 4.46 -27.56 -5.18
C GLY A 277 4.42 -28.98 -4.63
N ASP A 278 5.12 -29.88 -5.29
CA ASP A 278 5.30 -31.25 -4.85
C ASP A 278 6.57 -31.32 -3.99
N CYS A 279 6.48 -30.69 -2.81
CA CYS A 279 7.60 -30.43 -1.90
C CYS A 279 8.69 -29.52 -2.49
N ASP A 280 8.35 -28.64 -3.45
CA ASP A 280 9.26 -27.59 -3.94
C ASP A 280 9.69 -26.65 -2.79
N LEU A 281 8.77 -26.37 -1.87
CA LEU A 281 9.04 -25.93 -0.51
C LEU A 281 7.96 -26.49 0.43
N ALA A 282 8.31 -27.32 1.41
CA ALA A 282 7.31 -27.85 2.35
C ALA A 282 7.84 -27.93 3.78
N LEU A 283 7.10 -27.39 4.74
CA LEU A 283 7.36 -27.51 6.17
C LEU A 283 6.60 -28.71 6.75
N THR A 284 7.27 -29.54 7.56
CA THR A 284 6.71 -30.78 8.13
C THR A 284 6.76 -30.82 9.65
N PHE A 285 6.02 -31.77 10.24
CA PHE A 285 5.83 -32.01 11.67
C PHE A 285 7.08 -32.12 12.57
N LYS A 286 8.29 -32.25 12.00
CA LYS A 286 9.52 -32.51 12.76
C LYS A 286 10.52 -31.34 12.71
N ASP A 287 10.02 -30.12 12.51
CA ASP A 287 10.86 -28.93 12.24
C ASP A 287 11.71 -29.12 10.98
N ARG A 288 11.18 -29.81 9.97
CA ARG A 288 11.93 -30.15 8.76
C ARG A 288 11.34 -29.51 7.54
N VAL A 289 12.22 -29.00 6.69
CA VAL A 289 11.86 -28.40 5.41
C VAL A 289 12.41 -29.22 4.26
N PHE A 290 11.54 -29.46 3.28
CA PHE A 290 11.90 -30.01 1.99
C PHE A 290 12.00 -28.89 0.95
N CYS A 291 13.01 -28.98 0.09
CA CYS A 291 13.17 -28.09 -1.06
C CYS A 291 13.52 -28.92 -2.30
N TYR A 292 12.50 -29.34 -3.05
CA TYR A 292 12.66 -30.01 -4.32
C TYR A 292 12.52 -29.04 -5.50
N ASN A 293 12.70 -29.56 -6.71
CA ASN A 293 12.39 -28.85 -7.94
C ASN A 293 11.50 -29.79 -8.76
N SER A 294 10.21 -29.49 -8.80
CA SER A 294 9.19 -30.30 -9.45
C SER A 294 8.15 -29.42 -10.13
N LYS A 295 7.45 -28.59 -9.35
CA LYS A 295 6.29 -27.80 -9.79
C LYS A 295 6.58 -26.31 -9.93
N TYR A 296 7.76 -25.86 -9.53
CA TYR A 296 8.24 -24.50 -9.68
C TYR A 296 9.45 -24.44 -10.64
N GLU A 297 9.65 -23.29 -11.28
CA GLU A 297 10.62 -23.11 -12.38
C GLU A 297 12.06 -23.40 -11.98
N MET A 298 12.46 -22.94 -10.79
CA MET A 298 13.83 -22.89 -10.30
C MET A 298 13.97 -23.62 -8.97
N HIS A 299 15.11 -24.30 -8.77
CA HIS A 299 15.41 -24.96 -7.50
C HIS A 299 15.91 -23.91 -6.51
N ILE A 300 15.14 -23.65 -5.45
CA ILE A 300 15.47 -22.58 -4.49
C ILE A 300 16.71 -22.91 -3.65
N ARG A 301 17.14 -24.16 -3.57
CA ARG A 301 18.32 -24.55 -2.78
C ARG A 301 19.17 -25.54 -3.56
N LYS A 302 20.50 -25.48 -3.47
CA LYS A 302 21.39 -26.39 -4.22
C LYS A 302 21.47 -27.82 -3.65
N THR A 303 21.11 -28.01 -2.38
CA THR A 303 21.21 -29.29 -1.66
C THR A 303 19.82 -29.90 -1.48
N VAL A 304 19.70 -31.21 -1.74
CA VAL A 304 18.44 -31.98 -1.63
C VAL A 304 18.26 -32.59 -0.23
N GLU A 305 19.14 -32.24 0.72
CA GLU A 305 19.11 -32.77 2.08
C GLU A 305 17.94 -32.19 2.87
N GLU A 306 17.43 -33.00 3.79
CA GLU A 306 16.38 -32.63 4.75
C GLU A 306 16.97 -31.73 5.84
N ILE A 307 16.26 -30.65 6.19
CA ILE A 307 16.88 -29.52 6.88
C ILE A 307 16.07 -29.13 8.10
N LEU A 308 16.76 -28.88 9.20
CA LEU A 308 16.12 -28.40 10.42
C LEU A 308 15.83 -26.91 10.31
N VAL A 309 14.67 -26.53 10.82
CA VAL A 309 14.21 -25.14 10.94
C VAL A 309 14.69 -24.56 12.27
N GLU A 310 15.20 -23.33 12.23
CA GLU A 310 15.46 -22.53 13.44
C GLU A 310 14.20 -21.81 13.89
N GLU A 311 13.50 -21.22 12.93
CA GLU A 311 12.36 -20.33 13.10
C GLU A 311 11.52 -20.30 11.82
N TYR A 312 10.21 -20.12 11.95
CA TYR A 312 9.35 -19.78 10.82
C TYR A 312 8.27 -18.79 11.26
N GLU A 313 7.89 -17.93 10.33
CA GLU A 313 6.89 -16.88 10.51
C GLU A 313 5.87 -16.97 9.38
N MET A 314 4.63 -16.64 9.72
CA MET A 314 3.51 -16.62 8.79
C MET A 314 2.82 -15.27 8.88
N PHE A 315 2.58 -14.66 7.73
CA PHE A 315 1.87 -13.39 7.61
C PHE A 315 0.66 -13.60 6.73
N GLN A 316 -0.49 -13.09 7.14
CA GLN A 316 -1.61 -12.90 6.22
C GLN A 316 -1.57 -11.47 5.70
N ILE A 317 -1.76 -11.31 4.39
CA ILE A 317 -1.98 -10.02 3.75
C ILE A 317 -3.49 -9.81 3.69
N THR A 318 -4.00 -8.83 4.44
CA THR A 318 -5.44 -8.52 4.54
C THR A 318 -5.72 -7.16 3.93
N THR A 319 -6.41 -7.12 2.79
CA THR A 319 -6.75 -5.88 2.07
C THR A 319 -8.07 -5.25 2.51
#